data_AF-A0AA87CQ83-F1
#
_entry.id   AF-A0AA87CQ83-F1
#
_cell.length_a   1.000
_cell.length_b   1.000
_cell.length_c   1.000
_cell.angle_alpha   90.00
_cell.angle_beta   90.00
_cell.angle_gamma   90.00
#
_symmetry.space_group_name_H-M   'P 1'
#
loop_
_entity.id
_entity.type
_entity.pdbx_description
1 polymer ?
#
loop_
_entity_poly.entity_id
_entity_poly.type
_entity_poly.pdbx_seq_one_letter_code
_entity_poly.pdbx_strand_id
1 'polypeptide(L)'
;MILSLFSQSQAATLGIQLKGRLLVTPPVCILNNNQQETIHFGDILLPRIDGVQYKRTVPMRLSCTNLAKNAIKLTLVGDGTSFNSNGALKTSNPKLGLSFYVNNAKQVINQPFNVLYTALPTLEVAPVKNSDANFTNTDGGFFTALATLKIEYQ
;
A
#
# COMPACT_ATOMS: atom_id res chain seq x y z
N MET A 1 -89.37 -12.46 9.53
CA MET A 1 -88.03 -13.10 9.57
C MET A 1 -87.14 -12.31 8.62
N ILE A 2 -86.33 -11.40 9.14
CA ILE A 2 -85.53 -10.44 8.33
C ILE A 2 -84.22 -11.15 7.97
N LEU A 3 -83.98 -11.41 6.68
CA LEU A 3 -82.72 -11.94 6.19
C LEU A 3 -81.66 -10.82 6.19
N SER A 4 -80.74 -10.85 7.13
CA SER A 4 -79.57 -9.98 7.18
C SER A 4 -78.52 -10.46 6.16
N LEU A 5 -78.30 -9.69 5.10
CA LEU A 5 -77.20 -9.91 4.15
C LEU A 5 -75.90 -9.41 4.77
N PHE A 6 -75.02 -10.32 5.20
CA PHE A 6 -73.65 -9.98 5.59
C PHE A 6 -72.81 -9.79 4.32
N SER A 7 -72.45 -8.54 4.00
CA SER A 7 -71.46 -8.25 2.96
C SER A 7 -70.06 -8.67 3.45
N GLN A 8 -69.55 -9.79 2.94
CA GLN A 8 -68.15 -10.16 3.12
C GLN A 8 -67.31 -9.36 2.11
N SER A 9 -66.51 -8.40 2.59
CA SER A 9 -65.52 -7.73 1.75
C SER A 9 -64.36 -8.70 1.48
N GLN A 10 -64.20 -9.14 0.24
CA GLN A 10 -63.03 -9.90 -0.17
C GLN A 10 -61.94 -8.91 -0.61
N ALA A 11 -60.83 -8.88 0.14
CA ALA A 11 -59.65 -8.13 -0.29
C ALA A 11 -58.93 -8.94 -1.38
N ALA A 12 -58.83 -8.39 -2.59
CA ALA A 12 -58.09 -9.03 -3.68
C ALA A 12 -56.59 -8.81 -3.47
N THR A 13 -55.83 -9.90 -3.31
CA THR A 13 -54.38 -9.89 -3.19
C THR A 13 -53.72 -10.21 -4.53
N LEU A 14 -52.70 -9.42 -4.89
CA LEU A 14 -51.88 -9.63 -6.08
C LEU A 14 -50.46 -9.98 -5.67
N GLY A 15 -49.96 -11.14 -6.14
CA GLY A 15 -48.54 -11.50 -6.03
C GLY A 15 -47.74 -10.89 -7.17
N ILE A 16 -46.75 -10.06 -6.85
CA ILE A 16 -45.87 -9.44 -7.85
C ILE A 16 -44.55 -10.22 -7.91
N GLN A 17 -44.13 -10.63 -9.11
CA GLN A 17 -42.80 -11.20 -9.35
C GLN A 17 -41.85 -10.13 -9.86
N LEU A 18 -40.77 -9.91 -9.10
CA LEU A 18 -39.70 -8.97 -9.46
C LEU A 18 -38.44 -9.78 -9.81
N LYS A 19 -37.84 -9.47 -10.96
CA LYS A 19 -36.57 -10.06 -11.42
C LYS A 19 -35.64 -8.94 -11.86
N GLY A 20 -34.34 -9.11 -11.61
CA GLY A 20 -33.31 -8.17 -12.03
C GLY A 20 -31.94 -8.83 -12.09
N ARG A 21 -30.97 -8.12 -12.67
CA ARG A 21 -29.56 -8.52 -12.71
C ARG A 21 -28.71 -7.46 -12.02
N LEU A 22 -28.03 -7.84 -10.94
CA LEU A 22 -27.04 -7.00 -10.29
C LEU A 22 -25.71 -7.09 -11.06
N LEU A 23 -25.15 -5.95 -11.44
CA LEU A 23 -23.83 -5.85 -12.03
C LEU A 23 -22.88 -5.21 -11.01
N VAL A 24 -21.80 -5.90 -10.67
CA VAL A 24 -20.73 -5.39 -9.80
C VAL A 24 -19.44 -5.43 -10.60
N THR A 25 -18.87 -4.27 -10.92
CA THR A 25 -17.55 -4.17 -11.54
C THR A 25 -16.48 -4.10 -10.44
N PRO A 26 -15.43 -4.94 -10.50
CA PRO A 26 -14.37 -4.87 -9.51
C PRO A 26 -13.59 -3.55 -9.63
N PRO A 27 -13.05 -3.04 -8.51
CA PRO A 27 -12.15 -1.89 -8.54
C PRO A 27 -10.88 -2.24 -9.31
N VAL A 28 -10.37 -1.27 -10.07
CA VAL A 28 -9.10 -1.39 -10.80
C VAL A 28 -8.24 -0.20 -10.45
N CYS A 29 -7.08 -0.44 -9.84
CA CYS A 29 -6.05 0.58 -9.61
C CYS A 29 -4.80 0.29 -10.45
N ILE A 30 -4.26 1.34 -11.06
CA ILE A 30 -3.00 1.35 -11.79
C ILE A 30 -2.02 2.21 -11.00
N LEU A 31 -0.89 1.61 -10.61
CA LEU A 31 0.20 2.29 -9.93
C LEU A 31 1.27 2.69 -10.94
N ASN A 32 1.69 3.95 -10.94
CA ASN A 32 2.76 4.51 -11.79
C ASN A 32 2.66 4.08 -13.26
N ASN A 33 1.44 4.04 -13.82
CA ASN A 33 1.18 3.59 -15.19
C ASN A 33 1.73 2.18 -15.51
N ASN A 34 1.79 1.29 -14.51
CA ASN A 34 2.43 -0.03 -14.56
C ASN A 34 3.94 0.01 -14.89
N GLN A 35 4.60 1.14 -14.66
CA GLN A 35 6.03 1.29 -14.84
C GLN A 35 6.77 1.09 -13.51
N GLN A 36 7.90 0.41 -13.58
CA GLN A 36 8.80 0.29 -12.45
C GLN A 36 9.55 1.61 -12.25
N GLU A 37 9.47 2.16 -11.04
CA GLU A 37 10.25 3.34 -10.67
C GLU A 37 11.64 2.92 -10.19
N THR A 38 12.67 3.66 -10.62
CA THR A 38 14.05 3.45 -10.17
C THR A 38 14.51 4.67 -9.38
N ILE A 39 14.94 4.45 -8.14
CA ILE A 39 15.43 5.51 -7.26
C ILE A 39 16.96 5.46 -7.21
N HIS A 40 17.60 6.55 -7.63
CA HIS A 40 19.05 6.67 -7.61
C HIS A 40 19.51 7.46 -6.38
N PHE A 41 20.30 6.82 -5.53
CA PHE A 41 20.92 7.50 -4.39
C PHE A 41 22.17 8.30 -4.81
N GLY A 42 22.84 7.89 -5.89
CA GLY A 42 24.15 8.41 -6.29
C GLY A 42 25.23 7.89 -5.32
N ASP A 43 26.28 8.69 -5.15
CA ASP A 43 27.34 8.36 -4.20
C ASP A 43 26.90 8.67 -2.76
N ILE A 44 26.96 7.65 -1.91
CA ILE A 44 26.67 7.77 -0.48
C ILE A 44 27.91 7.44 0.34
N LEU A 45 28.16 8.21 1.39
CA LEU A 45 29.31 8.02 2.26
C LEU A 45 28.90 7.27 3.52
N LEU A 46 29.56 6.16 3.81
CA LEU A 46 29.27 5.30 4.97
C LEU A 46 29.09 6.06 6.31
N PRO A 47 29.91 7.09 6.65
CA PRO A 47 29.72 7.85 7.89
C PRO A 47 28.40 8.63 7.95
N ARG A 48 27.82 8.98 6.79
CA ARG A 48 26.59 9.75 6.65
C ARG A 48 25.34 8.88 6.49
N ILE A 49 25.47 7.55 6.47
CA ILE A 49 24.31 6.66 6.38
C ILE A 49 23.67 6.53 7.77
N ASP A 50 22.58 7.27 7.99
CA ASP A 50 21.87 7.39 9.27
C ASP A 50 20.34 7.21 9.16
N GLY A 51 19.82 6.94 7.95
CA GLY A 51 18.38 6.86 7.67
C GLY A 51 17.69 8.20 7.45
N VAL A 52 18.41 9.32 7.47
CA VAL A 52 17.88 10.67 7.24
C VAL A 52 18.60 11.32 6.07
N GLN A 53 19.94 11.29 6.07
CA GLN A 53 20.73 11.70 4.93
C GLN A 53 20.43 10.85 3.70
N TYR A 54 20.59 11.45 2.52
CA TYR A 54 20.32 10.82 1.23
C TYR A 54 18.88 10.34 1.05
N LYS A 55 17.94 10.86 1.84
CA LYS A 55 16.53 10.55 1.64
C LYS A 55 16.09 10.95 0.23
N ARG A 56 15.31 10.09 -0.41
CA ARG A 56 14.74 10.28 -1.74
C ARG A 56 13.22 10.06 -1.70
N THR A 57 12.49 10.89 -2.40
CA THR A 57 11.07 10.67 -2.67
C THR A 57 10.91 9.48 -3.61
N VAL A 58 9.96 8.59 -3.29
CA VAL A 58 9.52 7.52 -4.17
C VAL A 58 8.30 8.03 -4.93
N PRO A 59 8.37 8.22 -6.27
CA PRO A 59 7.22 8.65 -7.04
C PRO A 59 6.07 7.66 -6.89
N MET A 60 4.91 8.19 -6.51
CA MET A 60 3.70 7.40 -6.34
C MET A 60 2.54 8.14 -7.01
N ARG A 61 2.05 7.55 -8.09
CA ARG A 61 0.88 7.98 -8.85
C ARG A 61 -0.08 6.81 -8.87
N LEU A 62 -1.28 7.03 -8.38
CA LEU A 62 -2.32 6.02 -8.32
C LEU A 62 -3.51 6.49 -9.14
N SER A 63 -3.99 5.65 -10.05
CA SER A 63 -5.19 5.89 -10.84
C SER A 63 -6.16 4.74 -10.63
N CYS A 64 -7.28 5.00 -9.96
CA CYS A 64 -8.25 3.97 -9.62
C CYS A 64 -9.62 4.26 -10.23
N THR A 65 -10.31 3.19 -10.65
CA THR A 65 -11.69 3.22 -11.15
C THR A 65 -12.56 2.26 -10.32
N ASN A 66 -13.85 2.58 -10.20
CA ASN A 66 -14.84 1.76 -9.48
C ASN A 66 -14.48 1.46 -8.01
N LEU A 67 -13.77 2.38 -7.34
CA LEU A 67 -13.54 2.25 -5.89
C LEU A 67 -14.88 2.41 -5.14
N ALA A 68 -15.22 1.43 -4.32
CA ALA A 68 -16.37 1.52 -3.42
C ALA A 68 -16.14 2.52 -2.27
N LYS A 69 -14.89 2.66 -1.83
CA LYS A 69 -14.44 3.62 -0.82
C LYS A 69 -13.10 4.22 -1.24
N ASN A 70 -12.85 5.46 -0.82
CA ASN A 70 -11.56 6.11 -1.02
C ASN A 70 -10.45 5.56 -0.11
N ALA A 71 -10.81 4.85 0.97
CA ALA A 71 -9.86 4.24 1.87
C ALA A 71 -9.28 2.97 1.23
N ILE A 72 -7.96 2.92 1.11
CA ILE A 72 -7.20 1.77 0.63
C ILE A 72 -6.07 1.46 1.61
N LYS A 73 -5.57 0.23 1.57
CA LYS A 73 -4.36 -0.17 2.27
C LYS A 73 -3.23 -0.35 1.28
N LEU A 74 -2.06 0.17 1.61
CA LEU A 74 -0.83 -0.07 0.87
C LEU A 74 0.12 -0.89 1.74
N THR A 75 0.87 -1.81 1.14
CA THR A 75 1.92 -2.56 1.82
C THR A 75 3.19 -2.52 0.97
N LEU A 76 4.31 -2.10 1.56
CA LEU A 76 5.63 -2.26 0.97
C LEU A 76 6.11 -3.69 1.21
N VAL A 77 6.09 -4.51 0.18
CA VAL A 77 6.45 -5.93 0.24
C VAL A 77 7.89 -6.11 -0.20
N GLY A 78 8.65 -6.89 0.57
CA GLY A 78 10.02 -7.26 0.23
C GLY A 78 10.74 -7.97 1.37
N ASP A 79 12.02 -8.30 1.13
CA ASP A 79 12.84 -8.96 2.13
C ASP A 79 13.33 -7.97 3.19
N GLY A 80 12.99 -8.23 4.45
CA GLY A 80 13.45 -7.40 5.57
C GLY A 80 14.92 -7.66 5.94
N THR A 81 15.60 -6.63 6.46
CA THR A 81 16.90 -6.78 7.11
C THR A 81 16.77 -7.52 8.44
N SER A 82 17.79 -8.28 8.84
CA SER A 82 17.86 -8.91 10.17
C SER A 82 18.32 -7.97 11.29
N PHE A 83 18.93 -6.83 10.94
CA PHE A 83 19.59 -5.92 11.89
C PHE A 83 18.80 -4.64 12.21
N ASN A 84 17.63 -4.44 11.60
CA ASN A 84 16.78 -3.30 11.88
C ASN A 84 15.43 -3.78 12.39
N SER A 85 15.22 -3.70 13.70
CA SER A 85 13.94 -4.08 14.34
C SER A 85 12.75 -3.27 13.84
N ASN A 86 12.99 -2.08 13.28
CA ASN A 86 11.96 -1.23 12.68
C ASN A 86 11.72 -1.54 11.19
N GLY A 87 12.24 -2.67 10.68
CA GLY A 87 11.93 -3.24 9.36
C GLY A 87 12.40 -2.39 8.18
N ALA A 88 13.71 -2.42 7.90
CA ALA A 88 14.28 -1.92 6.66
C ALA A 88 14.28 -3.00 5.57
N LEU A 89 14.25 -2.60 4.30
CA LEU A 89 14.38 -3.49 3.16
C LEU A 89 15.85 -3.89 2.99
N LYS A 90 16.09 -5.18 2.76
CA LYS A 90 17.41 -5.74 2.48
C LYS A 90 17.92 -5.25 1.12
N THR A 91 19.21 -4.95 1.06
CA THR A 91 19.93 -4.69 -0.20
C THR A 91 20.84 -5.86 -0.56
N SER A 92 21.45 -5.83 -1.74
CA SER A 92 22.50 -6.76 -2.14
C SER A 92 23.73 -6.69 -1.22
N ASN A 93 23.94 -5.58 -0.51
CA ASN A 93 24.92 -5.49 0.56
C ASN A 93 24.23 -5.82 1.91
N PRO A 94 24.59 -6.92 2.60
CA PRO A 94 23.91 -7.36 3.82
C PRO A 94 24.11 -6.41 5.01
N LYS A 95 25.05 -5.46 4.93
CA LYS A 95 25.30 -4.44 5.95
C LYS A 95 24.52 -3.14 5.69
N LEU A 96 23.83 -3.04 4.55
CA LEU A 96 23.02 -1.90 4.15
C LEU A 96 21.55 -2.30 3.95
N GLY A 97 20.65 -1.45 4.42
CA GLY A 97 19.21 -1.56 4.26
C GLY A 97 18.61 -0.25 3.77
N LEU A 98 17.34 -0.29 3.38
CA LEU A 98 16.56 0.89 3.00
C LEU A 98 15.36 1.05 3.94
N SER A 99 15.33 2.13 4.72
CA SER A 99 14.17 2.48 5.54
C SER A 99 13.19 3.32 4.75
N PHE A 100 11.90 2.96 4.81
CA PHE A 100 10.83 3.71 4.18
C PHE A 100 10.12 4.61 5.17
N TYR A 101 9.56 5.71 4.67
CA TYR A 101 8.85 6.69 5.45
C TYR A 101 7.54 7.05 4.74
N VAL A 102 6.43 7.00 5.47
CA VAL A 102 5.11 7.43 5.03
C VAL A 102 4.76 8.68 5.84
N ASN A 103 4.59 9.83 5.18
CA ASN A 103 4.39 11.11 5.85
C ASN A 103 5.45 11.39 6.95
N ASN A 104 6.72 11.13 6.64
CA ASN A 104 7.87 11.20 7.55
C ASN A 104 7.89 10.20 8.72
N ALA A 105 6.84 9.40 8.92
CA ALA A 105 6.84 8.32 9.91
C ALA A 105 7.49 7.06 9.32
N LYS A 106 8.35 6.38 10.08
CA LYS A 106 9.00 5.15 9.61
C LYS A 106 7.95 4.07 9.32
N GLN A 107 8.05 3.45 8.14
CA GLN A 107 7.18 2.36 7.70
C GLN A 107 7.96 1.05 7.69
N VAL A 108 7.47 0.09 8.47
CA VAL A 108 8.02 -1.26 8.55
C VAL A 108 7.70 -2.02 7.25
N ILE A 109 8.70 -2.67 6.65
CA ILE A 109 8.48 -3.56 5.50
C ILE A 109 7.51 -4.69 5.88
N ASN A 110 6.65 -5.07 4.93
CA ASN A 110 5.57 -6.04 5.06
C ASN A 110 4.44 -5.66 6.04
N GLN A 111 4.44 -4.44 6.59
CA GLN A 111 3.31 -3.92 7.36
C GLN A 111 2.41 -3.02 6.48
N PRO A 112 1.08 -3.17 6.57
CA PRO A 112 0.16 -2.33 5.83
C PRO A 112 0.04 -0.93 6.47
N PHE A 113 -0.22 0.08 5.65
CA PHE A 113 -0.59 1.42 6.09
C PHE A 113 -1.82 1.92 5.33
N ASN A 114 -2.67 2.68 6.03
CA ASN A 114 -3.91 3.21 5.46
C ASN A 114 -3.64 4.47 4.64
N VAL A 115 -4.31 4.57 3.49
CA VAL A 115 -4.21 5.71 2.57
C VAL A 115 -5.61 6.12 2.12
N LEU A 116 -5.81 7.43 1.99
CA LEU A 116 -6.97 7.98 1.28
C LEU A 116 -6.54 8.26 -0.16
N TYR A 117 -7.26 7.67 -1.13
CA TYR A 117 -6.99 7.88 -2.56
C TYR A 117 -6.97 9.37 -2.95
N THR A 118 -7.82 10.18 -2.31
CA THR A 118 -7.92 11.63 -2.53
C THR A 118 -6.80 12.44 -1.87
N ALA A 119 -5.99 11.82 -1.03
CA ALA A 119 -4.90 12.45 -0.28
C ALA A 119 -3.75 11.44 -0.10
N LEU A 120 -3.07 11.12 -1.19
CA LEU A 120 -1.94 10.18 -1.18
C LEU A 120 -0.81 10.70 -0.27
N PRO A 121 -0.22 9.84 0.56
CA PRO A 121 0.87 10.26 1.45
C PRO A 121 2.16 10.50 0.68
N THR A 122 3.09 11.22 1.31
CA THR A 122 4.48 11.19 0.84
C THR A 122 5.08 9.82 1.14
N LEU A 123 5.78 9.27 0.16
CA LEU A 123 6.57 8.05 0.31
C LEU A 123 8.03 8.40 0.06
N GLU A 124 8.88 8.10 1.04
CA GLU A 124 10.30 8.38 0.96
C GLU A 124 11.12 7.17 1.40
N VAL A 125 12.37 7.13 0.96
CA VAL A 125 13.30 6.05 1.28
C VAL A 125 14.68 6.62 1.60
N ALA A 126 15.34 6.09 2.62
CA ALA A 126 16.71 6.47 2.99
C ALA A 126 17.55 5.23 3.31
N PRO A 127 18.86 5.25 2.97
CA PRO A 127 19.75 4.17 3.33
C PRO A 127 20.01 4.16 4.85
N VAL A 128 20.06 2.95 5.40
CA VAL A 128 20.47 2.68 6.79
C VAL A 128 21.57 1.63 6.79
N LYS A 129 22.48 1.71 7.76
CA LYS A 129 23.54 0.72 7.95
C LYS A 129 23.25 -0.14 9.18
N ASN A 130 23.77 -1.35 9.16
CA ASN A 130 23.85 -2.19 10.34
C ASN A 130 24.88 -1.60 11.31
N SER A 131 24.45 -1.03 12.43
CA SER A 131 25.34 -0.43 13.44
C SER A 131 26.28 -1.45 14.08
N ASP A 132 25.88 -2.72 14.09
CA ASP A 132 26.61 -3.81 14.74
C ASP A 132 27.57 -4.51 13.77
N ALA A 133 27.52 -4.15 12.48
CA ALA A 133 28.44 -4.66 11.48
C ALA A 133 29.78 -3.95 11.53
N ASN A 134 30.87 -4.71 11.41
CA ASN A 134 32.20 -4.17 11.14
C ASN A 134 32.29 -3.79 9.66
N PHE A 135 32.52 -2.50 9.36
CA PHE A 135 32.75 -2.01 8.02
C PHE A 135 34.25 -1.87 7.74
N THR A 136 34.72 -2.45 6.65
CA THR A 136 36.09 -2.34 6.14
C THR A 136 36.11 -1.60 4.80
N ASN A 137 37.31 -1.32 4.29
CA ASN A 137 37.51 -0.71 2.98
C ASN A 137 37.02 -1.58 1.80
N THR A 138 36.70 -2.86 2.02
CA THR A 138 36.17 -3.77 0.98
C THR A 138 34.65 -3.83 0.94
N ASP A 139 33.95 -3.15 1.86
CA ASP A 139 32.48 -3.14 1.90
C ASP A 139 31.85 -2.07 0.98
N GLY A 140 32.67 -1.24 0.34
CA GLY A 140 32.22 -0.28 -0.66
C GLY A 140 31.81 -0.96 -1.97
N GLY A 141 30.94 -0.29 -2.74
CA GLY A 141 30.49 -0.77 -4.04
C GLY A 141 29.03 -0.45 -4.32
N PHE A 142 28.53 -0.93 -5.46
CA PHE A 142 27.13 -0.79 -5.84
C PHE A 142 26.25 -1.69 -4.97
N PHE A 143 25.07 -1.18 -4.60
CA PHE A 143 24.01 -1.97 -3.97
C PHE A 143 22.70 -1.81 -4.73
N THR A 144 21.87 -2.85 -4.69
CA THR A 144 20.52 -2.86 -5.28
C THR A 144 19.52 -3.43 -4.28
N ALA A 145 18.25 -3.09 -4.46
CA ALA A 145 17.14 -3.67 -3.71
C ALA A 145 15.88 -3.63 -4.56
N LEU A 146 14.94 -4.52 -4.27
CA LEU A 146 13.64 -4.57 -4.94
C LEU A 146 12.53 -4.65 -3.88
N ALA A 147 11.51 -3.83 -4.06
CA ALA A 147 10.28 -3.89 -3.27
C ALA A 147 9.07 -3.76 -4.19
N THR A 148 7.94 -4.29 -3.74
CA THR A 148 6.65 -4.20 -4.44
C THR A 148 5.67 -3.43 -3.57
N LEU A 149 5.03 -2.41 -4.14
CA LEU A 149 3.93 -1.73 -3.47
C LEU A 149 2.61 -2.45 -3.78
N LYS A 150 2.09 -3.18 -2.80
CA LYS A 150 0.82 -3.93 -2.90
C LYS A 150 -0.35 -3.03 -2.47
N ILE A 151 -1.45 -3.06 -3.22
CA ILE A 151 -2.68 -2.33 -2.92
C ILE A 151 -3.77 -3.31 -2.48
N GLU A 152 -4.48 -2.99 -1.41
CA GLU A 152 -5.64 -3.72 -0.91
C GLU A 152 -6.84 -2.78 -0.81
N TYR A 153 -7.93 -3.13 -1.51
CA TYR A 153 -9.19 -2.40 -1.52
C TYR A 153 -9.97 -2.64 -0.21
N GLN A 154 -10.80 -1.69 0.22
CA GLN A 154 -11.66 -1.76 1.43
C GLN A 154 -13.15 -1.60 1.15
#